data_AF-A0A2M6XWU9-F1
#
_entry.id   AF-A0A2M6XWU9-F1
#
_cell.length_a   1.000
_cell.length_b   1.000
_cell.length_c   1.000
_cell.angle_alpha   90.00
_cell.angle_beta   90.00
_cell.angle_gamma   90.00
#
_symmetry.space_group_name_H-M   'P 1'
#
loop_
_entity.id
_entity.type
_entity.pdbx_description
1 polymer ?
#
loop_
_entity_poly.entity_id
_entity_poly.type
_entity_poly.pdbx_seq_one_letter_code
_entity_poly.pdbx_strand_id
1 'polypeptide(L)'
;EPGVGPDASAQSLLRATGWPDAEGAVLVVGHQPVLGQIAALLLADSRNGFSVKKGAIWWLSRHTSEGDYQTNLRLAVAPENL
;
A
#
# COMPACT_ATOMS: atom_id res chain seq x y z
N GLU A 1 2.11 -19.32 9.02
CA GLU A 1 1.08 -18.75 8.13
C GLU A 1 1.71 -17.92 7.01
N PRO A 2 1.47 -18.22 5.72
CA PRO A 2 1.90 -17.33 4.64
C PRO A 2 1.17 -15.98 4.78
N GLY A 3 1.92 -14.87 4.91
CA GLY A 3 1.37 -13.51 5.10
C GLY A 3 0.72 -12.91 3.85
N VAL A 4 0.45 -13.74 2.84
CA VAL A 4 -0.09 -13.39 1.53
C VAL A 4 -1.23 -14.34 1.19
N GLY A 5 -2.32 -13.82 0.63
CA GLY A 5 -3.51 -14.61 0.26
C GLY A 5 -4.78 -13.76 0.26
N PRO A 6 -5.91 -14.31 -0.21
CA PRO A 6 -7.19 -13.59 -0.28
C PRO A 6 -7.67 -13.06 1.08
N ASP A 7 -7.40 -13.81 2.15
CA ASP A 7 -7.80 -13.48 3.52
C ASP A 7 -6.73 -12.70 4.30
N ALA A 8 -5.62 -12.34 3.65
CA ALA A 8 -4.54 -11.61 4.30
C ALA A 8 -4.99 -10.17 4.62
N SER A 9 -4.80 -9.76 5.87
CA SER A 9 -5.03 -8.37 6.27
C SER A 9 -3.99 -7.43 5.65
N ALA A 10 -4.35 -6.15 5.52
CA ALA A 10 -3.42 -5.11 5.05
C ALA A 10 -2.11 -5.08 5.85
N GLN A 11 -2.17 -5.25 7.18
CA GLN A 11 -0.97 -5.31 8.02
C GLN A 11 -0.12 -6.56 7.76
N SER A 12 -0.76 -7.70 7.49
CA SER A 12 -0.04 -8.95 7.18
C SER A 12 0.69 -8.84 5.86
N LEU A 13 0.06 -8.22 4.85
CA LEU A 13 0.71 -7.91 3.58
C LEU A 13 1.86 -6.93 3.74
N LEU A 14 1.70 -5.83 4.48
CA LEU A 14 2.79 -4.88 4.74
C LEU A 14 3.99 -5.55 5.41
N ARG A 15 3.76 -6.44 6.39
CA ARG A 15 4.85 -7.24 6.98
C ARG A 15 5.48 -8.18 5.96
N ALA A 16 4.68 -8.82 5.11
CA ALA A 16 5.18 -9.73 4.08
C ALA A 16 6.01 -9.02 3.00
N THR A 17 5.73 -7.74 2.71
CA THR A 17 6.57 -6.93 1.81
C THR A 17 7.83 -6.39 2.50
N GLY A 18 8.01 -6.64 3.80
CA GLY A 18 9.07 -6.04 4.61
C GLY A 18 8.92 -4.52 4.73
N TRP A 19 7.73 -3.97 4.46
CA TRP A 19 7.50 -2.54 4.67
C TRP A 19 7.52 -2.27 6.18
N PRO A 20 8.19 -1.20 6.63
CA PRO A 20 8.75 -0.12 5.81
C PRO A 20 10.27 -0.18 5.58
N ASP A 21 10.94 -1.26 6.00
CA ASP A 21 12.39 -1.33 6.15
C ASP A 21 13.11 -2.09 5.01
N ALA A 22 12.35 -2.79 4.15
CA ALA A 22 12.90 -3.49 3.01
C ALA A 22 13.58 -2.54 2.01
N GLU A 23 14.72 -2.96 1.47
CA GLU A 23 15.42 -2.24 0.41
C GLU A 23 14.75 -2.51 -0.96
N GLY A 24 14.60 -1.45 -1.77
CA GLY A 24 14.03 -1.54 -3.11
C GLY A 24 12.51 -1.34 -3.16
N ALA A 25 11.87 -1.88 -4.20
CA ALA A 25 10.44 -1.71 -4.47
C ALA A 25 9.73 -3.07 -4.54
N VAL A 26 8.54 -3.15 -3.93
CA VAL A 26 7.68 -4.34 -3.96
C VAL A 26 6.36 -4.00 -4.66
N LEU A 27 5.93 -4.85 -5.59
CA LEU A 27 4.62 -4.75 -6.23
C LEU A 27 3.61 -5.64 -5.51
N VAL A 28 2.56 -5.04 -4.95
CA VAL A 28 1.43 -5.76 -4.37
C VAL A 28 0.29 -5.76 -5.37
N VAL A 29 -0.15 -6.97 -5.77
CA VAL A 29 -1.30 -7.16 -6.67
C VAL A 29 -2.39 -7.89 -5.90
N GLY A 30 -3.62 -7.38 -5.96
CA GLY A 30 -4.74 -7.94 -5.22
C GLY A 30 -6.05 -7.24 -5.52
N HIS A 31 -7.00 -7.39 -4.60
CA HIS A 31 -8.34 -6.84 -4.73
C HIS A 31 -8.68 -5.92 -3.54
N GLN A 32 -9.78 -5.18 -3.71
CA GLN A 32 -10.43 -4.53 -2.58
C GLN A 32 -11.04 -5.58 -1.63
N PRO A 33 -11.11 -5.31 -0.31
CA PRO A 33 -10.83 -4.01 0.31
C PRO A 33 -9.35 -3.76 0.63
N VAL A 34 -8.51 -4.81 0.54
CA VAL A 34 -7.19 -4.82 1.15
C VAL A 34 -6.23 -3.80 0.52
N LEU A 35 -6.24 -3.63 -0.81
CA LEU A 35 -5.43 -2.60 -1.46
C LEU A 35 -5.79 -1.19 -0.99
N GLY A 36 -7.09 -0.90 -0.85
CA GLY A 36 -7.58 0.38 -0.34
C GLY A 36 -7.18 0.61 1.11
N GLN A 37 -7.24 -0.44 1.93
CA GLN A 37 -6.85 -0.40 3.34
C GLN A 37 -5.34 -0.21 3.51
N ILE A 38 -4.49 -0.83 2.68
CA ILE A 38 -3.04 -0.59 2.71
C ILE A 38 -2.76 0.90 2.47
N ALA A 39 -3.35 1.49 1.43
CA ALA A 39 -3.15 2.90 1.14
C ALA A 39 -3.67 3.81 2.27
N ALA A 40 -4.84 3.51 2.85
CA ALA A 40 -5.42 4.26 3.96
C ALA A 40 -4.59 4.19 5.24
N LEU A 41 -4.05 3.01 5.57
CA LEU A 41 -3.16 2.83 6.71
C LEU A 41 -1.87 3.64 6.54
N LEU A 42 -1.25 3.58 5.35
CA LEU A 42 0.03 4.23 5.12
C LEU A 42 -0.07 5.76 5.01
N LEU A 43 -1.16 6.30 4.44
CA LEU A 43 -1.30 7.74 4.18
C LEU A 43 -2.06 8.50 5.27
N ALA A 44 -2.91 7.83 6.04
CA ALA A 44 -3.85 8.49 6.93
C ALA A 44 -4.07 7.77 8.28
N ASP A 45 -3.27 6.72 8.58
CA ASP A 45 -3.44 5.85 9.76
C ASP A 45 -4.90 5.38 9.95
N SER A 46 -5.57 5.11 8.83
CA SER A 46 -7.00 4.79 8.81
C SER A 46 -7.26 3.37 8.35
N ARG A 47 -8.26 2.72 8.95
CA ARG A 47 -8.76 1.41 8.52
C ARG A 47 -9.84 1.52 7.43
N ASN A 48 -10.35 2.74 7.18
CA ASN A 48 -11.34 2.99 6.13
C ASN A 48 -10.63 3.06 4.79
N GLY A 49 -10.71 1.98 4.01
CA GLY A 49 -9.96 1.85 2.76
C GLY A 49 -10.39 2.87 1.70
N PHE A 50 -9.41 3.33 0.92
CA PHE A 50 -9.69 4.12 -0.28
C PHE A 50 -10.23 3.24 -1.41
N SER A 51 -11.12 3.80 -2.23
CA SER A 51 -11.53 3.12 -3.47
C SER A 51 -10.40 3.16 -4.50
N VAL A 52 -9.79 2.02 -4.78
CA VAL A 52 -8.82 1.85 -5.88
C VAL A 52 -9.54 1.23 -7.07
N LYS A 53 -9.53 1.91 -8.21
CA LYS A 53 -10.14 1.43 -9.46
C LYS A 53 -9.45 0.16 -9.95
N LYS A 54 -10.19 -0.72 -10.63
CA LYS A 54 -9.61 -1.92 -11.27
C LYS A 54 -8.54 -1.49 -12.27
N GLY A 55 -7.36 -2.12 -12.20
CA GLY A 55 -6.24 -1.80 -13.08
C GLY A 55 -5.51 -0.51 -12.74
N ALA A 56 -5.89 0.20 -11.67
CA ALA A 56 -5.14 1.36 -11.21
C ALA A 56 -3.80 0.95 -10.57
N ILE A 57 -2.82 1.84 -10.68
CA ILE A 57 -1.49 1.70 -10.07
C ILE A 57 -1.28 2.87 -9.12
N TRP A 58 -0.93 2.53 -7.88
CA TRP A 58 -0.57 3.49 -6.84
C TRP A 58 0.87 3.22 -6.41
N TRP A 59 1.71 4.25 -6.45
CA TRP A 59 3.10 4.19 -5.98
C TRP A 59 3.21 4.96 -4.67
N LEU A 60 3.38 4.22 -3.58
CA LEU A 60 3.71 4.77 -2.27
C LEU A 60 5.19 4.59 -1.98
N SER A 61 5.82 5.61 -1.42
CA SER A 61 7.23 5.58 -1.00
C SER A 61 7.37 6.11 0.41
N ARG A 62 8.25 5.51 1.20
CA ARG A 62 8.63 6.03 2.51
C ARG A 62 9.72 7.10 2.35
N HIS A 63 9.64 8.15 3.14
CA HIS A 63 10.71 9.10 3.36
C HIS A 63 10.94 9.25 4.86
N THR A 64 12.20 9.21 5.30
CA THR A 64 12.57 9.48 6.69
C THR A 64 12.96 10.95 6.80
N SER A 65 12.30 11.71 7.67
CA SER A 65 12.67 13.09 8.00
C SER A 65 12.70 13.25 9.51
N GLU A 66 13.82 13.75 10.06
CA GLU A 66 13.95 14.06 11.49
C GLU A 66 13.59 12.90 12.46
N GLY A 67 13.79 11.65 12.02
CA GLY A 67 13.49 10.47 12.84
C GLY A 67 12.03 10.01 12.78
N ASP A 68 11.18 10.71 12.03
CA ASP A 68 9.81 10.30 11.75
C ASP A 68 9.67 9.72 10.34
N TYR A 69 8.69 8.82 10.18
CA TYR A 69 8.46 8.12 8.94
C TYR A 69 7.22 8.65 8.25
N GLN A 70 7.40 9.20 7.05
CA GLN A 70 6.32 9.72 6.23
C GLN A 70 6.12 8.85 5.00
N THR A 71 4.85 8.58 4.67
CA THR A 71 4.48 7.96 3.39
C THR A 71 4.13 9.06 2.39
N ASN A 72 4.80 9.05 1.24
CA ASN A 72 4.47 9.88 0.09
C ASN A 72 3.71 9.07 -0.95
N LEU A 73 2.61 9.62 -1.47
CA LEU A 73 1.97 9.14 -2.70
C LEU A 73 2.67 9.76 -3.91
N ARG A 74 3.47 8.97 -4.62
CA ARG A 74 4.25 9.42 -5.78
C ARG A 74 3.43 9.45 -7.06
N LEU A 75 2.51 8.49 -7.20
CA LEU A 75 1.64 8.35 -8.35
C LEU A 75 0.35 7.64 -7.92
N ALA A 76 -0.78 8.10 -8.46
CA ALA A 76 -2.02 7.35 -8.51
C ALA A 76 -2.61 7.53 -9.91
N VAL A 77 -2.56 6.47 -10.72
CA VAL A 77 -3.09 6.48 -12.08
C VAL A 77 -4.11 5.36 -12.23
N ALA A 78 -5.18 5.64 -12.95
CA ALA A 78 -6.21 4.66 -13.29
C ALA A 78 -6.26 4.51 -14.81
N PRO A 79 -6.70 3.37 -15.35
CA PRO A 79 -6.68 3.11 -16.80
C PRO A 79 -7.39 4.17 -17.63
N GLU A 80 -8.41 4.82 -17.07
CA GLU A 80 -9.14 5.92 -17.72
C GLU A 80 -8.31 7.21 -17.93
N ASN A 81 -7.14 7.32 -17.30
CA ASN A 81 -6.25 8.49 -17.37
C ASN A 81 -4.99 8.25 -18.21
N LEU A 82 -4.89 7.10 -18.89
CA LEU A 82 -3.80 6.75 -19.82
C LEU A 82 -4.23 7.01 -21.26
#